data_AF-A0A1Q8LFR1-F1
#
_entry.id   AF-A0A1Q8LFR1-F1
#
_cell.length_a   1.000
_cell.length_b   1.000
_cell.length_c   1.000
_cell.angle_alpha   90.00
_cell.angle_beta   90.00
_cell.angle_gamma   90.00
#
_symmetry.space_group_name_H-M   'P 1'
#
loop_
_entity.id
_entity.type
_entity.pdbx_description
1 polymer ?
#
loop_
_entity_poly.entity_id
_entity_poly.type
_entity_poly.pdbx_seq_one_letter_code
_entity_poly.pdbx_strand_id
1 'polypeptide(L)' 'MLNVTIASHEDPRHGFQPGMPCELVGFEVGVMDKTIKDKNTGEDKVVGAQVYYRADAIRPIGGSGRKNEQAA' A
#
# COMPACT_ATOMS: atom_id res chain seq x y z
N MET A 1 12.68 7.33 1.50
CA MET A 1 11.88 6.36 0.73
C MET A 1 11.18 5.46 1.73
N LEU A 2 9.85 5.32 1.65
CA LEU A 2 9.10 4.40 2.51
C LEU A 2 9.06 3.03 1.81
N ASN A 3 9.58 1.98 2.43
CA ASN A 3 9.49 0.64 1.86
C ASN A 3 8.14 0.02 2.25
N VAL A 4 7.28 -0.22 1.27
CA VAL A 4 5.92 -0.71 1.49
C VAL A 4 5.77 -2.06 0.80
N THR A 5 5.27 -3.06 1.53
CA THR A 5 4.89 -4.34 0.95
C THR A 5 3.41 -4.27 0.57
N ILE A 6 3.10 -4.54 -0.70
CA ILE A 6 1.73 -4.62 -1.19
C ILE A 6 1.31 -6.09 -1.21
N ALA A 7 0.25 -6.41 -0.49
CA ALA A 7 -0.43 -7.69 -0.61
C ALA A 7 -1.60 -7.52 -1.59
N SER A 8 -1.60 -8.28 -2.68
CA SER A 8 -2.65 -8.25 -3.71
C SER A 8 -2.87 -9.67 -4.23
N HIS A 9 -4.10 -9.96 -4.66
CA HIS A 9 -4.44 -11.25 -5.28
C HIS A 9 -3.82 -11.39 -6.67
N GLU A 10 -3.75 -10.28 -7.42
CA GLU A 10 -3.13 -10.20 -8.75
C GLU A 10 -1.91 -9.28 -8.71
N ASP A 11 -1.00 -9.38 -9.69
CA ASP A 11 0.17 -8.49 -9.76
C ASP A 11 -0.27 -7.05 -10.09
N PRO A 12 -0.21 -6.11 -9.12
CA PRO A 12 -0.72 -4.77 -9.32
C PRO A 12 0.27 -3.90 -10.11
N ARG A 13 1.48 -4.40 -10.42
CA ARG A 13 2.58 -3.64 -11.02
C ARG A 13 2.54 -3.59 -12.54
N HIS A 14 1.51 -4.15 -13.17
CA HIS A 14 1.40 -4.15 -14.61
C HIS A 14 1.45 -2.71 -15.17
N GLY A 15 2.39 -2.45 -16.10
CA GLY A 15 2.59 -1.13 -16.70
C GLY A 15 3.44 -0.15 -15.87
N PHE A 16 4.00 -0.57 -14.73
CA PHE A 16 4.92 0.26 -13.94
C PHE A 16 6.39 0.05 -14.31
N GLN A 17 7.14 1.15 -14.33
CA GLN A 17 8.60 1.15 -14.33
C GLN A 17 9.15 1.54 -12.96
N PRO A 18 10.37 1.11 -12.58
CA PRO A 18 11.00 1.56 -11.35
C PRO A 18 11.03 3.10 -11.25
N GLY A 19 10.58 3.64 -10.11
CA GLY A 19 10.52 5.09 -9.89
C GLY A 19 9.37 5.81 -10.58
N MET A 20 8.51 5.10 -11.32
CA MET A 20 7.31 5.68 -11.92
C MET A 20 6.32 6.11 -10.83
N PRO A 21 5.87 7.38 -10.84
CA PRO A 21 4.88 7.83 -9.87
C PRO A 21 3.54 7.11 -10.09
N CYS A 22 2.86 6.84 -8.98
CA CYS A 22 1.58 6.14 -8.96
C CYS A 22 0.57 6.88 -8.11
N GLU A 23 -0.71 6.70 -8.41
CA GLU A 23 -1.80 7.02 -7.49
C GLU A 23 -2.41 5.74 -6.90
N LEU A 24 -2.91 5.85 -5.68
CA LEU A 24 -3.67 4.81 -4.99
C LEU A 24 -5.17 5.11 -5.20
N VAL A 25 -5.82 4.32 -6.05
CA VAL A 25 -7.23 4.49 -6.39
C VAL A 25 -8.10 3.96 -5.24
N GLY A 26 -9.11 4.73 -4.83
CA GLY A 26 -10.00 4.33 -3.73
C GLY A 26 -9.23 4.13 -2.42
N PHE A 27 -8.22 4.96 -2.16
CA PHE A 27 -7.39 4.79 -0.97
C PHE A 27 -8.19 5.03 0.31
N GLU A 28 -8.14 4.05 1.19
CA GLU A 28 -8.81 4.05 2.48
C GLU A 28 -7.82 3.77 3.60
N VAL A 29 -8.05 4.45 4.73
CA VAL A 29 -7.36 4.21 5.99
C VAL A 29 -8.39 3.77 7.00
N GLY A 30 -8.20 2.58 7.56
CA GLY A 30 -9.08 2.02 8.56
C GLY A 30 -8.35 1.68 9.85
N VAL A 31 -9.12 1.50 10.91
CA VAL A 31 -8.64 1.03 12.21
C VAL A 31 -9.38 -0.25 12.56
N MET A 32 -8.64 -1.26 13.01
CA MET A 32 -9.19 -2.51 13.51
C MET A 32 -8.59 -2.85 14.87
N ASP A 33 -9.30 -3.62 15.68
CA ASP A 33 -8.76 -4.09 16.94
C ASP A 33 -7.59 -5.05 16.69
N LYS A 34 -6.50 -4.86 17.44
CA LYS A 34 -5.41 -5.81 17.51
C LYS A 34 -5.73 -6.82 18.59
N THR A 35 -6.01 -8.06 18.20
CA THR A 35 -6.23 -9.17 19.12
C THR A 35 -5.00 -10.04 19.24
N ILE A 36 -4.80 -10.61 20.42
CA ILE A 36 -3.86 -11.72 20.65
C ILE A 36 -4.62 -12.88 21.29
N LYS A 37 -4.23 -14.09 20.93
CA LYS A 37 -4.76 -15.30 21.53
C LYS A 37 -4.07 -15.56 22.87
N ASP A 38 -4.83 -15.64 23.95
CA ASP A 38 -4.32 -16.05 25.25
C ASP A 38 -3.88 -17.51 25.18
N LYS A 39 -2.64 -17.80 25.59
CA LYS A 39 -2.06 -19.15 25.48
C LYS A 39 -2.63 -20.13 26.50
N ASN A 40 -3.22 -19.65 27.58
CA ASN A 40 -3.73 -20.47 28.68
C ASN A 40 -5.23 -20.75 28.52
N THR A 41 -6.01 -19.75 28.12
CA THR A 41 -7.47 -19.89 27.96
C THR A 41 -7.90 -20.15 26.52
N GLY A 42 -7.06 -19.80 25.54
CA GLY A 42 -7.37 -19.89 24.13
C GLY A 42 -8.30 -18.79 23.61
N GLU A 43 -8.69 -17.83 24.45
CA GLU A 43 -9.58 -16.72 24.08
C GLU A 43 -8.84 -15.58 23.38
N ASP A 44 -9.53 -14.86 22.50
CA ASP A 44 -8.99 -13.67 21.85
C ASP A 44 -9.18 -12.44 22.75
N LYS A 45 -8.07 -11.75 23.05
CA LYS A 45 -8.07 -10.53 23.85
C LYS A 45 -7.64 -9.33 23.00
N VAL A 46 -8.44 -8.27 23.01
CA VAL A 46 -8.07 -6.97 22.41
C VAL A 46 -6.94 -6.35 23.22
N VAL A 47 -5.83 -6.04 22.57
CA VAL A 47 -4.63 -5.43 23.18
C VAL A 47 -4.26 -4.08 22.61
N GLY A 48 -5.04 -3.58 21.66
CA GLY A 48 -4.88 -2.24 21.11
C GLY A 48 -5.59 -2.10 19.78
N ALA A 49 -5.18 -1.10 19.01
CA ALA A 49 -5.67 -0.83 17.67
C ALA A 49 -4.54 -1.04 16.64
N GLN A 50 -4.90 -1.50 15.46
CA GLN A 50 -4.06 -1.63 14.29
C GLN A 50 -4.66 -0.79 13.16
N VAL A 51 -3.84 0.07 12.56
CA VAL A 51 -4.22 0.83 11.36
C VAL A 51 -3.94 -0.05 10.14
N TYR A 52 -4.87 -0.08 9.19
CA TYR A 52 -4.68 -0.69 7.88
C TYR A 52 -4.87 0.34 6.77
N TYR A 53 -4.18 0.09 5.66
CA TYR A 53 -4.25 0.89 4.45
C TYR A 53 -4.73 -0.02 3.32
N ARG A 54 -5.72 0.42 2.56
CA ARG A 54 -6.27 -0.32 1.43
C ARG A 54 -6.42 0.62 0.23
N ALA A 55 -6.24 0.08 -0.95
CA ALA A 55 -6.57 0.74 -2.21
C ALA A 55 -7.23 -0.29 -3.12
N ASP A 56 -8.10 0.15 -4.01
CA ASP A 56 -8.74 -0.71 -5.01
C ASP A 56 -7.78 -1.04 -6.15
N ALA A 57 -6.88 -0.11 -6.50
CA ALA A 57 -5.86 -0.30 -7.50
C ALA A 57 -4.68 0.67 -7.31
N ILE A 58 -3.55 0.35 -7.92
CA ILE A 58 -2.49 1.32 -8.20
C ILE A 58 -2.51 1.66 -9.69
N ARG A 59 -2.46 2.94 -10.04
CA ARG A 59 -2.46 3.39 -11.43
C ARG A 59 -1.26 4.30 -11.70
N PRO A 60 -0.56 4.14 -12.83
CA PRO A 60 0.49 5.07 -13.19
C PRO A 60 -0.13 6.46 -13.41
N ILE A 61 0.39 7.47 -12.73
CA ILE A 61 0.04 8.85 -13.06
C ILE A 61 1.00 9.31 -14.14
N GLY A 62 0.43 9.85 -15.22
CA GLY A 62 1.18 10.37 -16.36
C GLY A 62 2.28 11.28 -15.86
N GLY A 63 3.51 10.77 -15.87
CA GLY A 63 4.67 11.54 -15.47
C GLY A 63 4.79 12.69 -16.45
N SER A 64 4.40 13.89 -16.03
CA SER A 64 4.98 15.11 -16.58
C SER A 64 6.45 15.18 -16.13
N GLY A 65 7.23 14.16 -16.47
CA GLY A 65 8.67 14.25 -16.52
C GLY A 65 8.95 15.18 -17.68
N ARG A 66 9.40 16.40 -17.37
CA ARG A 66 9.96 17.30 -18.38
C ARG A 66 10.98 16.49 -19.18
N LYS A 67 10.68 16.23 -20.46
CA LYS A 67 11.73 16.12 -21.47
C LYS A 67 12.33 17.52 -21.56
N ASN A 68 13.47 17.72 -20.91
CA ASN A 68 14.40 18.82 -21.15
C ASN A 68 15.73 18.33 -20.57
N GLU A 69 16.84 18.21 -21.27
CA GLU A 69 17.21 18.42 -22.66
C GLU A 69 18.59 17.75 -22.69
N GLN A 70 18.79 16.67 -23.46
CA GLN A 70 20.17 16.34 -23.84
C GLN A 70 20.59 17.45 -24.80
N ALA A 71 21.27 18.45 -24.25
CA ALA A 71 21.98 19.43 -25.03
C ALA A 71 23.08 18.71 -25.83
N ALA A 72 23.10 19.08 -27.11
CA ALA A 72 23.96 18.66 -28.22
C ALA A 72 25.43 18.38 -27.87
#